data_AF-A0A2D4IS37-F1
#
_entry.id   AF-A0A2D4IS37-F1
#
_cell.length_a   1.000
_cell.length_b   1.000
_cell.length_c   1.000
_cell.angle_alpha   90.00
_cell.angle_beta   90.00
_cell.angle_gamma   90.00
#
_symmetry.space_group_name_H-M   'P 1'
#
loop_
_entity.id
_entity.type
_entity.pdbx_description
1 polymer ?
#
loop_
_entity_poly.entity_id
_entity_poly.type
_entity_poly.pdbx_seq_one_letter_code
_entity_poly.pdbx_strand_id
1 'polypeptide(L)'
;THVENNRGKNCVIKEVRQAVRFFLKVCVCGGVCVCVCVCVCVFRSPTSFPFKSLEDYFLLPFSLPVTHQGQIMEPVNKFLYKHKGCYFVEGVSPESIDSLESFEIQDDDIFIITYPKSGTIWTQNIVSLILHEGHRDGTENTTLIDRAPWLECNIFHIDFSSRPSPRLFTSHLPYYLVPKGLQNKRGKIIYVFRNPKDVLVSTYHFTKITPVRETPKDFDTFLEWFLSGKVPSSLWLDHIEGWYAHKGDFNILFLSYEEMKKDLRSSVLKICNFLGKKLTEKEMDDVVDKATFDNMKVDSRANYTFMPPDIVDCRKGDFLRKGTIGDWKNLMTVAQNERFDRVFKERMEKLPFKFCWDIQEDPQPISSSAEENNV
;
A
#
# COMPACT_ATOMS: atom_id res chain seq x y z
N THR A 1 21.78 -14.75 81.92
CA THR A 1 22.15 -13.66 82.85
C THR A 1 23.31 -12.89 82.23
N HIS A 2 23.11 -11.58 82.00
CA HIS A 2 24.07 -10.52 81.57
C HIS A 2 24.77 -10.69 80.19
N VAL A 3 24.61 -9.76 79.20
CA VAL A 3 25.13 -8.36 79.08
C VAL A 3 26.66 -8.39 79.15
N GLU A 4 27.51 -8.02 78.18
CA GLU A 4 27.67 -6.87 77.25
C GLU A 4 28.85 -7.28 76.30
N ASN A 5 29.21 -6.71 75.14
CA ASN A 5 29.45 -5.30 74.84
C ASN A 5 29.79 -5.08 73.35
N ASN A 6 29.56 -3.84 72.91
CA ASN A 6 29.70 -3.25 71.57
C ASN A 6 31.12 -3.20 70.97
N ARG A 7 31.18 -3.15 69.62
CA ARG A 7 32.03 -2.31 68.71
C ARG A 7 32.05 -2.98 67.31
N GLY A 8 31.76 -2.38 66.17
CA GLY A 8 31.31 -1.05 65.75
C GLY A 8 31.31 -0.98 64.21
N LYS A 9 30.40 -0.16 63.65
CA LYS A 9 30.47 0.60 62.38
C LYS A 9 30.55 -0.14 61.03
N ASN A 10 29.42 -0.02 60.30
CA ASN A 10 29.24 0.48 58.93
C ASN A 10 30.12 -0.03 57.77
N CYS A 11 29.47 -0.66 56.79
CA CYS A 11 29.87 -0.68 55.37
C CYS A 11 28.57 -0.80 54.53
N VAL A 12 27.86 0.29 54.25
CA VAL A 12 28.01 1.21 53.09
C VAL A 12 28.10 0.46 51.76
N ILE A 13 26.96 0.42 51.05
CA ILE A 13 26.87 0.17 49.61
C ILE A 13 27.77 1.21 48.91
N LYS A 14 28.88 0.79 48.30
CA LYS A 14 29.70 1.66 47.48
C LYS A 14 29.03 1.86 46.12
N GLU A 15 28.60 3.09 45.88
CA GLU A 15 28.28 3.65 44.57
C GLU A 15 29.34 3.24 43.54
N VAL A 16 28.94 2.57 42.45
CA VAL A 16 29.71 2.59 41.21
C VAL A 16 29.40 3.93 40.55
N ARG A 17 30.23 4.94 40.83
CA ARG A 17 30.16 6.23 40.12
C ARG A 17 30.61 6.05 38.68
N GLN A 18 29.67 6.04 37.74
CA GLN A 18 29.96 6.39 36.35
C GLN A 18 30.41 7.86 36.32
N ALA A 19 31.67 8.10 35.97
CA ALA A 19 32.17 9.44 35.75
C ALA A 19 31.81 9.88 34.32
N VAL A 20 30.71 10.63 34.17
CA VAL A 20 30.45 11.40 32.95
C VAL A 20 31.26 12.70 33.05
N ARG A 21 32.28 12.88 32.21
CA ARG A 21 32.95 14.18 32.07
C ARG A 21 32.28 14.94 30.93
N PHE A 22 31.64 16.07 31.28
CA PHE A 22 31.15 17.03 30.29
C PHE A 22 32.30 17.97 29.90
N PHE A 23 32.63 18.02 28.62
CA PHE A 23 33.45 19.09 28.06
C PHE A 23 32.53 20.09 27.37
N LEU A 24 32.47 21.31 27.89
CA LEU A 24 31.84 22.42 27.18
C LEU A 24 32.89 22.99 26.22
N LYS A 25 32.66 22.87 24.92
CA LYS A 25 33.47 23.56 23.91
C LYS A 25 32.60 24.65 23.29
N VAL A 26 32.91 25.90 23.61
CA VAL A 26 32.26 27.07 23.00
C VAL A 26 33.06 27.43 21.75
N CYS A 27 32.45 27.26 20.58
CA CYS A 27 32.98 27.79 19.32
C CYS A 27 32.12 29.00 18.92
N VAL A 28 32.78 30.14 18.70
CA VAL A 28 32.12 31.35 18.18
C VAL A 28 32.45 31.44 16.70
N CYS A 29 31.43 31.31 15.85
CA CYS A 29 31.54 31.63 14.42
C CYS A 29 30.29 32.43 14.03
N GLY A 30 30.46 33.68 13.59
CA GLY A 30 29.37 34.47 12.99
C GLY A 30 28.26 34.98 13.93
N GLY A 31 28.52 35.16 15.23
CA GLY A 31 27.59 35.87 16.14
C GLY A 31 26.42 35.04 16.68
N VAL A 32 26.41 33.72 16.47
CA VAL A 32 25.44 32.81 17.11
C VAL A 32 26.21 31.83 18.02
N CYS A 33 25.90 31.83 19.32
CA CYS A 33 26.43 30.84 20.26
C CYS A 33 25.73 29.49 20.05
N VAL A 34 26.48 28.48 19.62
CA VAL A 34 25.99 27.09 19.58
C VAL A 34 26.73 26.29 20.65
N CYS A 35 26.02 25.86 21.69
CA CYS A 35 26.55 24.95 22.70
C CYS A 35 26.43 23.51 22.19
N VAL A 36 27.55 22.85 21.95
CA VAL A 36 27.58 21.41 21.63
C VAL A 36 28.04 20.65 22.87
N CYS A 37 27.15 19.83 23.43
CA CYS A 37 27.48 18.91 24.51
C CYS A 37 27.95 17.58 23.91
N VAL A 38 29.21 17.20 24.13
CA VAL A 38 29.73 15.90 23.70
C VAL A 38 29.81 14.97 24.91
N CYS A 39 29.00 13.91 24.90
CA CYS A 39 29.09 12.82 25.87
C CYS A 39 30.02 11.73 25.32
N VAL A 40 31.08 11.39 26.08
CA VAL A 40 31.95 10.25 25.76
C VAL A 40 31.71 9.15 26.80
N CYS A 41 31.09 8.05 26.39
CA CYS A 41 30.95 6.85 27.20
C CYS A 41 32.10 5.88 26.88
N VAL A 42 32.91 5.53 27.87
CA VAL A 42 33.97 4.51 27.74
C VAL A 42 33.39 3.16 28.20
N PHE A 43 33.16 2.23 27.28
CA PHE A 43 32.73 0.86 27.60
C PHE A 43 33.91 -0.13 27.48
N ARG A 44 34.12 -0.94 28.53
CA ARG A 44 34.86 -2.22 28.48
C ARG A 44 33.84 -3.36 28.48
N SER A 45 33.88 -4.22 27.46
CA SER A 45 33.09 -5.46 27.31
C SER A 45 33.78 -6.62 28.08
N PRO A 46 33.11 -7.75 28.49
CA PRO A 46 32.29 -8.59 27.60
C PRO A 46 31.02 -9.29 28.16
N THR A 47 30.16 -9.66 27.19
CA THR A 47 29.18 -10.79 27.12
C THR A 47 28.01 -10.88 28.09
N SER A 48 26.79 -10.63 27.59
CA SER A 48 25.57 -11.49 27.57
C SER A 48 24.28 -10.65 27.44
N PHE A 49 23.52 -10.86 26.37
CA PHE A 49 22.11 -10.40 26.20
C PHE A 49 21.16 -11.48 26.77
N PRO A 50 19.91 -11.21 27.20
CA PRO A 50 18.99 -10.16 26.71
C PRO A 50 18.20 -9.39 27.79
N PHE A 51 17.62 -8.22 27.47
CA PHE A 51 16.26 -7.79 27.86
C PHE A 51 15.86 -6.53 27.08
N LYS A 52 14.63 -6.55 26.54
CA LYS A 52 13.95 -5.41 25.90
C LYS A 52 13.31 -4.53 26.98
N SER A 53 13.48 -3.21 26.88
CA SER A 53 12.51 -2.24 27.40
C SER A 53 12.34 -1.10 26.40
N LEU A 54 11.08 -0.76 26.13
CA LEU A 54 10.65 0.39 25.35
C LEU A 54 11.05 1.68 26.09
N GLU A 55 12.05 2.42 25.60
CA GLU A 55 12.20 3.85 25.97
C GLU A 55 13.13 4.67 25.03
N ASP A 56 13.40 4.22 23.81
CA ASP A 56 14.22 5.00 22.83
C ASP A 56 13.37 5.77 21.78
N TYR A 57 12.08 5.95 22.03
CA TYR A 57 11.23 6.84 21.23
C TYR A 57 10.89 8.06 22.06
N PHE A 58 11.72 9.09 22.06
CA PHE A 58 11.33 10.51 22.08
C PHE A 58 12.61 11.36 22.07
N LEU A 59 12.59 12.43 21.27
CA LEU A 59 13.64 13.44 21.06
C LEU A 59 14.59 13.20 19.88
N LEU A 60 14.02 13.16 18.67
CA LEU A 60 14.69 13.77 17.52
C LEU A 60 14.10 15.18 17.31
N PRO A 61 14.93 16.24 17.28
CA PRO A 61 14.45 17.59 17.01
C PRO A 61 13.95 17.70 15.57
N PHE A 62 12.75 18.26 15.41
CA PHE A 62 12.18 18.69 14.14
C PHE A 62 13.21 19.45 13.31
N SER A 63 13.73 18.79 12.29
CA SER A 63 14.48 19.38 11.19
C SER A 63 13.90 18.77 9.91
N LEU A 64 13.61 19.63 8.94
CA LEU A 64 13.06 19.27 7.63
C LEU A 64 13.86 18.09 7.02
N PRO A 65 13.23 17.06 6.44
CA PRO A 65 13.99 15.97 5.85
C PRO A 65 14.59 16.43 4.52
N VAL A 66 15.86 16.83 4.57
CA VAL A 66 16.76 16.68 3.43
C VAL A 66 17.43 15.32 3.63
N THR A 67 16.98 14.27 2.94
CA THR A 67 17.69 12.99 2.98
C THR A 67 18.97 13.07 2.15
N HIS A 68 19.95 12.30 2.62
CA HIS A 68 21.37 12.44 2.35
C HIS A 68 21.76 11.88 0.97
N GLN A 69 21.12 12.31 -0.12
CA GLN A 69 21.52 12.00 -1.51
C GLN A 69 20.84 12.91 -2.55
N GLY A 70 20.73 14.21 -2.27
CA GLY A 70 20.54 15.23 -3.32
C GLY A 70 19.26 15.16 -4.18
N GLN A 71 18.24 14.40 -3.78
CA GLN A 71 16.95 14.40 -4.47
C GLN A 71 15.92 15.25 -3.70
N ILE A 72 15.19 16.08 -4.44
CA ILE A 72 14.24 17.04 -3.88
C ILE A 72 12.91 16.33 -3.66
N MET A 73 12.62 15.94 -2.42
CA MET A 73 11.24 15.71 -2.00
C MET A 73 10.51 17.05 -2.08
N GLU A 74 9.38 17.08 -2.79
CA GLU A 74 8.49 18.24 -2.80
C GLU A 74 7.32 17.95 -1.83
N PRO A 75 7.44 18.30 -0.53
CA PRO A 75 6.35 18.15 0.40
C PRO A 75 5.19 19.05 -0.02
N VAL A 76 4.00 18.48 -0.16
CA VAL A 76 2.76 19.24 -0.46
C VAL A 76 2.11 19.62 0.85
N ASN A 77 2.02 18.66 1.77
CA ASN A 77 1.62 18.84 3.16
C ASN A 77 2.18 17.69 4.00
N LYS A 78 1.80 17.62 5.28
CA LYS A 78 2.29 16.58 6.20
C LYS A 78 1.90 15.15 5.83
N PHE A 79 0.91 14.95 4.98
CA PHE A 79 0.40 13.63 4.59
C PHE A 79 0.79 13.21 3.17
N LEU A 80 1.25 14.16 2.35
CA LEU A 80 1.43 13.97 0.92
C LEU A 80 2.72 14.66 0.45
N TYR A 81 3.55 13.91 -0.26
CA TYR A 81 4.72 14.45 -0.96
C TYR A 81 4.74 13.97 -2.40
N LYS A 82 5.48 14.67 -3.25
CA LYS A 82 5.69 14.29 -4.65
C LYS A 82 7.10 13.76 -4.85
N HIS A 83 7.20 12.63 -5.55
CA HIS A 83 8.48 12.02 -5.95
C HIS A 83 8.35 11.40 -7.33
N LYS A 84 9.35 11.65 -8.19
CA LYS A 84 9.35 11.24 -9.62
C LYS A 84 8.02 11.50 -10.33
N GLY A 85 7.39 12.65 -10.07
CA GLY A 85 6.12 13.03 -10.69
C GLY A 85 4.84 12.42 -10.08
N CYS A 86 4.96 11.47 -9.14
CA CYS A 86 3.83 10.80 -8.49
C CYS A 86 3.65 11.29 -7.04
N TYR A 87 2.41 11.36 -6.56
CA TYR A 87 2.11 11.68 -5.18
C TYR A 87 2.06 10.42 -4.30
N PHE A 88 2.71 10.50 -3.13
CA PHE A 88 2.85 9.42 -2.17
C PHE A 88 2.44 9.87 -0.77
N VAL A 89 2.02 8.91 0.05
CA VAL A 89 1.79 9.12 1.49
C VAL A 89 3.12 9.10 2.24
N GLU A 90 3.22 9.82 3.35
CA GLU A 90 4.45 9.92 4.17
C GLU A 90 5.06 8.56 4.58
N GLY A 91 4.24 7.52 4.77
CA GLY A 91 4.70 6.17 5.12
C GLY A 91 5.41 5.39 4.00
N VAL A 92 5.51 5.94 2.80
CA VAL A 92 6.30 5.40 1.68
C VAL A 92 7.54 6.27 1.56
N SER A 93 8.75 5.71 1.60
CA SER A 93 9.96 6.52 1.46
C SER A 93 10.38 6.67 -0.01
N PRO A 94 10.93 7.83 -0.42
CA PRO A 94 11.49 7.98 -1.77
C PRO A 94 12.57 6.93 -2.10
N GLU A 95 13.36 6.56 -1.09
CA GLU A 95 14.42 5.54 -1.24
C GLU A 95 13.84 4.15 -1.51
N SER A 96 12.68 3.80 -0.92
CA SER A 96 12.02 2.53 -1.22
C SER A 96 11.53 2.52 -2.67
N ILE A 97 10.94 3.62 -3.14
CA ILE A 97 10.52 3.78 -4.55
C ILE A 97 11.72 3.68 -5.50
N ASP A 98 12.83 4.35 -5.17
CA ASP A 98 14.03 4.32 -6.01
C ASP A 98 14.66 2.93 -6.08
N SER A 99 14.66 2.19 -4.97
CA SER A 99 15.21 0.83 -4.92
C SER A 99 14.50 -0.15 -5.87
N LEU A 100 13.23 0.12 -6.21
CA LEU A 100 12.45 -0.72 -7.13
C LEU A 100 13.06 -0.75 -8.53
N GLU A 101 13.81 0.29 -8.93
CA GLU A 101 14.47 0.34 -10.23
C GLU A 101 15.41 -0.87 -10.47
N SER A 102 16.05 -1.33 -9.40
CA SER A 102 16.95 -2.50 -9.38
C SER A 102 16.32 -3.75 -8.78
N PHE A 103 15.01 -3.75 -8.48
CA PHE A 103 14.35 -4.91 -7.87
C PHE A 103 14.35 -6.11 -8.81
N GLU A 104 14.84 -7.24 -8.32
CA GLU A 104 14.98 -8.47 -9.10
C GLU A 104 13.63 -9.17 -9.30
N ILE A 105 13.26 -9.32 -10.57
CA ILE A 105 12.04 -10.01 -11.01
C ILE A 105 12.36 -11.46 -11.37
N GLN A 106 11.54 -12.37 -10.86
CA GLN A 106 11.50 -13.78 -11.23
C GLN A 106 10.40 -13.99 -12.29
N ASP A 107 10.59 -14.98 -13.17
CA ASP A 107 9.70 -15.16 -14.32
C ASP A 107 8.29 -15.61 -13.93
N ASP A 108 8.13 -16.21 -12.75
CA ASP A 108 6.85 -16.63 -12.19
C ASP A 108 6.28 -15.66 -11.14
N ASP A 109 6.89 -14.49 -10.94
CA ASP A 109 6.33 -13.44 -10.09
C ASP A 109 4.98 -12.96 -10.63
N ILE A 110 4.06 -12.64 -9.71
CA ILE A 110 2.73 -12.14 -10.02
C ILE A 110 2.52 -10.80 -9.30
N PHE A 111 2.04 -9.81 -10.04
CA PHE A 111 1.79 -8.46 -9.54
C PHE A 111 0.32 -8.10 -9.72
N ILE A 112 -0.33 -7.73 -8.62
CA ILE A 112 -1.67 -7.13 -8.64
C ILE A 112 -1.48 -5.62 -8.63
N ILE A 113 -1.81 -4.97 -9.75
CA ILE A 113 -1.63 -3.54 -9.91
C ILE A 113 -2.97 -2.86 -10.11
N THR A 114 -3.21 -1.80 -9.36
CA THR A 114 -4.49 -1.08 -9.40
C THR A 114 -4.29 0.39 -9.08
N TYR A 115 -5.12 1.28 -9.59
CA TYR A 115 -5.26 2.57 -8.92
C TYR A 115 -5.95 2.36 -7.56
N PRO A 116 -5.59 3.08 -6.47
CA PRO A 116 -6.21 2.93 -5.16
C PRO A 116 -7.74 2.84 -5.22
N LYS A 117 -8.31 1.90 -4.47
CA LYS A 117 -9.76 1.66 -4.35
C LYS A 117 -10.47 1.08 -5.59
N SER A 118 -9.70 0.52 -6.53
CA SER A 118 -10.22 -0.17 -7.72
C SER A 118 -10.50 -1.67 -7.54
N GLY A 119 -10.48 -2.18 -6.30
CA GLY A 119 -10.76 -3.61 -6.03
C GLY A 119 -9.54 -4.45 -5.66
N THR A 120 -8.41 -3.84 -5.31
CA THR A 120 -7.13 -4.50 -5.02
C THR A 120 -7.24 -5.66 -4.03
N ILE A 121 -7.91 -5.44 -2.90
CA ILE A 121 -8.04 -6.47 -1.84
C ILE A 121 -8.88 -7.66 -2.32
N TRP A 122 -9.87 -7.39 -3.17
CA TRP A 122 -10.67 -8.44 -3.77
C TRP A 122 -9.85 -9.29 -4.72
N THR A 123 -9.03 -8.66 -5.57
CA THR A 123 -8.09 -9.35 -6.45
C THR A 123 -7.02 -10.10 -5.67
N GLN A 124 -6.49 -9.53 -4.57
CA GLN A 124 -5.57 -10.24 -3.67
C GLN A 124 -6.20 -11.53 -3.15
N ASN A 125 -7.46 -11.48 -2.71
CA ASN A 125 -8.16 -12.66 -2.22
C ASN A 125 -8.37 -13.70 -3.32
N ILE A 126 -8.86 -13.29 -4.50
CA ILE A 126 -9.07 -14.18 -5.64
C ILE A 126 -7.78 -14.90 -6.01
N VAL A 127 -6.68 -14.16 -6.22
CA VAL A 127 -5.40 -14.74 -6.63
C VAL A 127 -4.83 -15.62 -5.51
N SER A 128 -4.97 -15.22 -4.24
CA SER A 128 -4.54 -16.05 -3.10
C SER A 128 -5.31 -17.37 -3.02
N LEU A 129 -6.63 -17.34 -3.22
CA LEU A 129 -7.47 -18.53 -3.27
C LEU A 129 -7.10 -19.43 -4.45
N ILE A 130 -6.71 -18.87 -5.61
CA ILE A 130 -6.25 -19.66 -6.77
C ILE A 130 -4.90 -20.33 -6.47
N LEU A 131 -3.95 -19.62 -5.85
CA LEU A 131 -2.56 -20.08 -5.69
C LEU A 131 -2.35 -20.97 -4.47
N HIS A 132 -3.11 -20.80 -3.39
CA HIS A 132 -2.86 -21.44 -2.11
C HIS A 132 -4.07 -22.27 -1.64
N GLU A 133 -3.94 -23.59 -1.73
CA GLU A 133 -4.96 -24.54 -1.27
C GLU A 133 -5.29 -24.32 0.21
N GLY A 134 -4.27 -24.13 1.06
CA GLY A 134 -4.48 -23.89 2.49
C GLY A 134 -5.27 -22.61 2.80
N HIS A 135 -5.16 -21.59 1.95
CA HIS A 135 -6.01 -20.38 2.07
C HIS A 135 -7.46 -20.71 1.70
N ARG A 136 -7.64 -21.50 0.64
CA ARG A 136 -8.92 -21.87 0.05
C ARG A 136 -9.70 -22.85 0.92
N ASP A 137 -9.07 -23.83 1.55
CA ASP A 137 -9.73 -24.81 2.40
C ASP A 137 -9.83 -24.36 3.87
N GLY A 138 -9.11 -23.30 4.25
CA GLY A 138 -9.11 -22.74 5.60
C GLY A 138 -8.13 -23.39 6.57
N THR A 139 -7.21 -24.23 6.08
CA THR A 139 -6.15 -24.85 6.90
C THR A 139 -4.99 -23.90 7.21
N GLU A 140 -4.86 -22.80 6.46
CA GLU A 140 -3.88 -21.73 6.71
C GLU A 140 -4.55 -20.43 7.18
N ASN A 141 -3.95 -19.82 8.21
CA ASN A 141 -4.40 -18.53 8.76
C ASN A 141 -3.48 -17.36 8.39
N THR A 142 -3.03 -17.31 7.13
CA THR A 142 -2.19 -16.21 6.61
C THR A 142 -3.05 -15.11 6.03
N THR A 143 -2.73 -13.85 6.38
CA THR A 143 -3.48 -12.68 5.92
C THR A 143 -3.15 -12.32 4.46
N LEU A 144 -4.02 -11.55 3.79
CA LEU A 144 -3.76 -11.12 2.41
C LEU A 144 -2.52 -10.23 2.27
N ILE A 145 -2.20 -9.40 3.28
CA ILE A 145 -1.02 -8.54 3.22
C ILE A 145 0.28 -9.36 3.30
N ASP A 146 0.26 -10.50 3.99
CA ASP A 146 1.40 -11.42 4.05
C ASP A 146 1.53 -12.25 2.76
N ARG A 147 0.40 -12.61 2.13
CA ARG A 147 0.39 -13.34 0.84
C ARG A 147 0.78 -12.45 -0.34
N ALA A 148 0.31 -11.21 -0.35
CA ALA A 148 0.46 -10.27 -1.45
C ALA A 148 0.97 -8.91 -0.96
N PRO A 149 2.20 -8.82 -0.40
CA PRO A 149 2.73 -7.59 0.18
C PRO A 149 2.80 -6.43 -0.81
N TRP A 150 2.72 -5.21 -0.28
CA TRP A 150 2.80 -3.96 -1.03
C TRP A 150 4.26 -3.62 -1.36
N LEU A 151 4.59 -3.47 -2.65
CA LEU A 151 5.96 -3.17 -3.08
C LEU A 151 6.47 -1.84 -2.54
N GLU A 152 5.66 -0.79 -2.70
CA GLU A 152 6.02 0.57 -2.29
C GLU A 152 5.92 0.79 -0.77
N CYS A 153 5.19 -0.07 -0.05
CA CYS A 153 4.86 0.14 1.36
C CYS A 153 5.05 -1.16 2.17
N ASN A 154 6.32 -1.50 2.45
CA ASN A 154 6.68 -2.68 3.21
C ASN A 154 6.53 -2.49 4.73
N ILE A 155 5.29 -2.28 5.18
CA ILE A 155 4.93 -1.97 6.59
C ILE A 155 5.46 -3.02 7.57
N PHE A 156 5.55 -4.27 7.14
CA PHE A 156 6.00 -5.40 7.97
C PHE A 156 7.46 -5.80 7.75
N HIS A 157 8.24 -5.01 7.01
CA HIS A 157 9.65 -5.27 6.70
C HIS A 157 9.91 -6.69 6.18
N ILE A 158 8.99 -7.20 5.34
CA ILE A 158 9.07 -8.51 4.73
C ILE A 158 10.28 -8.53 3.79
N ASP A 159 11.14 -9.52 3.94
CA ASP A 159 12.19 -9.78 2.96
C ASP A 159 11.58 -10.41 1.71
N PHE A 160 11.47 -9.62 0.63
CA PHE A 160 10.88 -10.06 -0.63
C PHE A 160 11.72 -11.12 -1.35
N SER A 161 13.03 -11.21 -1.07
CA SER A 161 13.94 -12.13 -1.75
C SER A 161 13.83 -13.57 -1.26
N SER A 162 13.51 -13.77 0.02
CA SER A 162 13.36 -15.10 0.63
C SER A 162 11.96 -15.70 0.51
N ARG A 163 11.01 -15.00 -0.13
CA ARG A 163 9.64 -15.50 -0.32
C ARG A 163 9.63 -16.68 -1.30
N PRO A 164 8.84 -17.73 -1.03
CA PRO A 164 8.70 -18.85 -1.95
C PRO A 164 8.00 -18.43 -3.24
N SER A 165 8.46 -18.98 -4.36
CA SER A 165 7.85 -18.75 -5.68
C SER A 165 6.58 -19.63 -5.87
N PRO A 166 5.58 -19.18 -6.65
CA PRO A 166 5.50 -17.85 -7.28
C PRO A 166 5.27 -16.76 -6.24
N ARG A 167 6.05 -15.68 -6.29
CA ARG A 167 5.88 -14.56 -5.36
C ARG A 167 4.74 -13.68 -5.84
N LEU A 168 3.77 -13.43 -4.96
CA LEU A 168 2.67 -12.52 -5.22
C LEU A 168 2.96 -11.16 -4.56
N PHE A 169 2.78 -10.08 -5.32
CA PHE A 169 2.97 -8.70 -4.88
C PHE A 169 1.78 -7.83 -5.25
N THR A 170 1.62 -6.73 -4.54
CA THR A 170 0.59 -5.72 -4.79
C THR A 170 1.23 -4.35 -4.98
N SER A 171 0.69 -3.53 -5.88
CA SER A 171 1.15 -2.16 -6.05
C SER A 171 0.08 -1.21 -6.58
N HIS A 172 0.24 0.07 -6.23
CA HIS A 172 -0.47 1.22 -6.77
C HIS A 172 0.43 2.14 -7.61
N LEU A 173 1.61 1.65 -8.00
CA LEU A 173 2.57 2.44 -8.76
C LEU A 173 2.12 2.61 -10.22
N PRO A 174 2.34 3.80 -10.80
CA PRO A 174 2.20 3.99 -12.23
C PRO A 174 3.28 3.18 -12.98
N TYR A 175 3.03 2.89 -14.26
CA TYR A 175 3.88 2.03 -15.10
C TYR A 175 5.37 2.44 -15.15
N TYR A 176 5.68 3.72 -14.92
CA TYR A 176 7.05 4.24 -14.98
C TYR A 176 7.80 4.14 -13.64
N LEU A 177 7.14 3.71 -12.55
CA LEU A 177 7.75 3.53 -11.22
C LEU A 177 7.78 2.08 -10.75
N VAL A 178 7.16 1.14 -11.48
CA VAL A 178 7.30 -0.28 -11.16
C VAL A 178 8.72 -0.79 -11.45
N PRO A 179 9.11 -1.96 -10.89
CA PRO A 179 10.42 -2.53 -11.19
C PRO A 179 10.72 -2.62 -12.68
N LYS A 180 11.89 -2.10 -13.10
CA LYS A 180 12.30 -2.12 -14.51
C LYS A 180 12.37 -3.52 -15.08
N GLY A 181 12.69 -4.52 -14.24
CA GLY A 181 12.72 -5.92 -14.65
C GLY A 181 11.40 -6.47 -15.18
N LEU A 182 10.26 -5.82 -14.91
CA LEU A 182 8.95 -6.19 -15.49
C LEU A 182 8.84 -5.83 -16.97
N GLN A 183 9.59 -4.82 -17.41
CA GLN A 183 9.70 -4.48 -18.82
C GLN A 183 10.37 -5.66 -19.54
N ASN A 184 9.96 -5.94 -20.78
CA ASN A 184 10.27 -7.16 -21.53
C ASN A 184 9.47 -8.40 -21.08
N LYS A 185 8.26 -8.18 -20.56
CA LYS A 185 7.27 -9.24 -20.32
C LYS A 185 7.69 -10.31 -19.30
N ARG A 186 8.58 -9.99 -18.36
CA ARG A 186 8.93 -10.88 -17.24
C ARG A 186 7.91 -10.75 -16.13
N GLY A 187 7.62 -11.87 -15.45
CA GLY A 187 6.53 -11.95 -14.49
C GLY A 187 5.14 -11.79 -15.15
N LYS A 188 4.11 -11.67 -14.34
CA LYS A 188 2.72 -11.50 -14.77
C LYS A 188 2.06 -10.36 -14.01
N ILE A 189 1.40 -9.45 -14.73
CA ILE A 189 0.68 -8.31 -14.14
C ILE A 189 -0.82 -8.53 -14.32
N ILE A 190 -1.58 -8.50 -13.23
CA ILE A 190 -3.04 -8.39 -13.25
C ILE A 190 -3.38 -6.95 -12.90
N TYR A 191 -3.77 -6.18 -13.90
CA TYR A 191 -4.16 -4.78 -13.74
C TYR A 191 -5.67 -4.67 -13.61
N VAL A 192 -6.15 -4.20 -12.45
CA VAL A 192 -7.59 -3.99 -12.21
C VAL A 192 -7.93 -2.51 -12.14
N PHE A 193 -8.81 -2.06 -13.03
CA PHE A 193 -9.39 -0.73 -13.00
C PHE A 193 -10.84 -0.76 -12.55
N ARG A 194 -11.36 0.41 -12.18
CA ARG A 194 -12.73 0.60 -11.74
C ARG A 194 -13.22 1.94 -12.25
N ASN A 195 -14.53 2.06 -12.43
CA ASN A 195 -15.17 3.33 -12.68
C ASN A 195 -14.65 4.44 -11.76
N PRO A 196 -14.13 5.55 -12.31
CA PRO A 196 -13.45 6.55 -11.49
C PRO A 196 -14.38 7.33 -10.55
N LYS A 197 -15.69 7.38 -10.79
CA LYS A 197 -16.66 7.99 -9.86
C LYS A 197 -16.82 7.15 -8.59
N ASP A 198 -16.91 5.82 -8.74
CA ASP A 198 -16.92 4.91 -7.58
C ASP A 198 -15.58 4.87 -6.86
N VAL A 199 -14.46 4.99 -7.59
CA VAL A 199 -13.12 5.15 -7.02
C VAL A 199 -13.05 6.41 -6.16
N LEU A 200 -13.51 7.55 -6.68
CA LEU A 200 -13.58 8.83 -5.95
C LEU A 200 -14.36 8.66 -4.64
N VAL A 201 -15.59 8.16 -4.71
CA VAL A 201 -16.45 7.97 -3.51
C VAL A 201 -15.83 6.99 -2.54
N SER A 202 -15.27 5.88 -3.02
CA SER A 202 -14.62 4.92 -2.14
C SER A 202 -13.36 5.48 -1.49
N THR A 203 -12.63 6.38 -2.15
CA THR A 203 -11.44 7.03 -1.60
C THR A 203 -11.83 8.06 -0.55
N TYR A 204 -12.88 8.86 -0.79
CA TYR A 204 -13.40 9.82 0.17
C TYR A 204 -13.81 9.18 1.50
N HIS A 205 -14.46 8.02 1.46
CA HIS A 205 -14.76 7.28 2.70
C HIS A 205 -13.51 6.69 3.32
N PHE A 206 -12.56 6.21 2.51
CA PHE A 206 -11.31 5.63 2.99
C PHE A 206 -10.46 6.64 3.77
N THR A 207 -10.37 7.90 3.32
CA THR A 207 -9.63 8.95 4.04
C THR A 207 -10.15 9.20 5.45
N LYS A 208 -11.43 8.89 5.74
CA LYS A 208 -12.03 9.08 7.07
C LYS A 208 -11.62 8.00 8.08
N ILE A 209 -11.18 6.84 7.59
CA ILE A 209 -10.77 5.70 8.42
C ILE A 209 -9.25 5.49 8.42
N THR A 210 -8.46 6.28 7.67
CA THR A 210 -7.00 6.15 7.63
C THR A 210 -6.32 7.38 8.23
N PRO A 211 -5.88 7.34 9.50
CA PRO A 211 -5.28 8.51 10.18
C PRO A 211 -4.00 9.03 9.53
N VAL A 212 -3.28 8.17 8.78
CA VAL A 212 -2.10 8.52 7.97
C VAL A 212 -2.41 9.37 6.74
N ARG A 213 -3.66 9.81 6.56
CA ARG A 213 -4.11 10.65 5.43
C ARG A 213 -4.80 11.90 5.93
N GLU A 214 -4.75 12.93 5.10
CA GLU A 214 -5.56 14.12 5.32
C GLU A 214 -7.04 13.76 5.20
N THR A 215 -7.82 14.04 6.25
CA THR A 215 -9.27 13.96 6.18
C THR A 215 -9.79 15.25 5.53
N PRO A 216 -10.43 15.17 4.35
CA PRO A 216 -10.99 16.34 3.70
C PRO A 216 -12.13 16.95 4.53
N LYS A 217 -12.27 18.28 4.48
CA LYS A 217 -13.33 19.02 5.18
C LYS A 217 -14.73 18.56 4.74
N ASP A 218 -14.91 18.40 3.44
CA ASP A 218 -16.16 18.02 2.79
C ASP A 218 -15.87 17.29 1.47
N PHE A 219 -16.92 16.81 0.81
CA PHE A 219 -16.79 16.07 -0.45
C PHE A 219 -16.33 16.97 -1.60
N ASP A 220 -16.74 18.24 -1.64
CA ASP A 220 -16.31 19.19 -2.68
C ASP A 220 -14.80 19.42 -2.66
N THR A 221 -14.24 19.60 -1.47
CA THR A 221 -12.79 19.71 -1.28
C THR A 221 -12.08 18.47 -1.82
N PHE A 222 -12.59 17.28 -1.50
CA PHE A 222 -11.98 16.03 -1.95
C PHE A 222 -12.14 15.80 -3.46
N LEU A 223 -13.29 16.19 -4.04
CA LEU A 223 -13.52 16.13 -5.48
C LEU A 223 -12.45 16.93 -6.22
N GLU A 224 -12.16 18.17 -5.81
CA GLU A 224 -11.14 18.99 -6.47
C GLU A 224 -9.72 18.42 -6.28
N TRP A 225 -9.40 17.80 -5.13
CA TRP A 225 -8.13 17.07 -4.96
C TRP A 225 -8.01 15.90 -5.93
N PHE A 226 -9.06 15.10 -6.08
CA PHE A 226 -9.08 13.96 -6.99
C PHE A 226 -8.99 14.39 -8.46
N LEU A 227 -9.76 15.40 -8.87
CA LEU A 227 -9.76 15.93 -10.24
C LEU A 227 -8.43 16.57 -10.63
N SER A 228 -7.71 17.15 -9.67
CA SER A 228 -6.36 17.71 -9.88
C SER A 228 -5.24 16.69 -9.69
N GLY A 229 -5.56 15.44 -9.34
CA GLY A 229 -4.59 14.39 -9.06
C GLY A 229 -3.76 14.61 -7.79
N LYS A 230 -4.14 15.53 -6.89
CA LYS A 230 -3.46 15.78 -5.60
C LYS A 230 -3.87 14.76 -4.54
N VAL A 231 -3.75 13.48 -4.88
CA VAL A 231 -4.05 12.32 -4.06
C VAL A 231 -2.99 11.25 -4.29
N PRO A 232 -2.79 10.27 -3.38
CA PRO A 232 -1.82 9.20 -3.61
C PRO A 232 -2.10 8.42 -4.91
N SER A 233 -1.03 8.10 -5.63
CA SER A 233 -1.05 7.57 -7.02
C SER A 233 -1.47 8.57 -8.11
N SER A 234 -1.52 9.85 -7.77
CA SER A 234 -1.78 10.96 -8.70
C SER A 234 -3.12 10.87 -9.43
N LEU A 235 -3.22 11.39 -10.67
CA LEU A 235 -4.46 11.42 -11.42
C LEU A 235 -4.82 10.01 -11.93
N TRP A 236 -6.04 9.57 -11.65
CA TRP A 236 -6.55 8.26 -12.10
C TRP A 236 -6.40 8.05 -13.62
N LEU A 237 -6.66 9.10 -14.43
CA LEU A 237 -6.53 9.04 -15.89
C LEU A 237 -5.10 8.76 -16.32
N ASP A 238 -4.13 9.49 -15.76
CA ASP A 238 -2.71 9.29 -16.09
C ASP A 238 -2.27 7.86 -15.74
N HIS A 239 -2.80 7.31 -14.65
CA HIS A 239 -2.51 5.96 -14.22
C HIS A 239 -3.00 4.91 -15.23
N ILE A 240 -4.30 4.91 -15.57
CA ILE A 240 -4.86 3.93 -16.49
C ILE A 240 -4.37 4.11 -17.93
N GLU A 241 -4.24 5.36 -18.40
CA GLU A 241 -3.72 5.65 -19.74
C GLU A 241 -2.25 5.21 -19.85
N GLY A 242 -1.43 5.50 -18.84
CA GLY A 242 -0.03 5.11 -18.83
C GLY A 242 0.15 3.59 -18.91
N TRP A 243 -0.56 2.85 -18.06
CA TRP A 243 -0.54 1.38 -18.08
C TRP A 243 -1.06 0.82 -19.41
N TYR A 244 -2.12 1.38 -19.97
CA TYR A 244 -2.67 0.91 -21.24
C TYR A 244 -1.79 1.23 -22.45
N ALA A 245 -1.16 2.41 -22.48
CA ALA A 245 -0.26 2.83 -23.55
C ALA A 245 0.98 1.93 -23.61
N HIS A 246 1.50 1.52 -22.45
CA HIS A 246 2.73 0.70 -22.34
C HIS A 246 2.44 -0.80 -22.18
N LYS A 247 1.19 -1.25 -22.37
CA LYS A 247 0.82 -2.66 -22.21
C LYS A 247 1.66 -3.64 -23.03
N GLY A 248 2.22 -3.20 -24.15
CA GLY A 248 3.07 -4.03 -25.03
C GLY A 248 4.40 -4.43 -24.40
N ASP A 249 4.88 -3.66 -23.42
CA ASP A 249 6.15 -3.88 -22.73
C ASP A 249 6.05 -4.91 -21.61
N PHE A 250 4.81 -5.25 -21.21
CA PHE A 250 4.50 -6.08 -20.06
C PHE A 250 3.69 -7.33 -20.44
N ASN A 251 3.79 -8.36 -19.61
CA ASN A 251 2.86 -9.48 -19.65
C ASN A 251 1.68 -9.16 -18.74
N ILE A 252 0.64 -8.55 -19.30
CA ILE A 252 -0.42 -7.88 -18.53
C ILE A 252 -1.82 -8.36 -18.93
N LEU A 253 -2.63 -8.69 -17.92
CA LEU A 253 -4.06 -8.93 -18.02
C LEU A 253 -4.80 -7.71 -17.46
N PHE A 254 -5.65 -7.09 -18.28
CA PHE A 254 -6.57 -6.05 -17.82
C PHE A 254 -7.89 -6.67 -17.38
N LEU A 255 -8.37 -6.23 -16.22
CA LEU A 255 -9.72 -6.51 -15.73
C LEU A 255 -10.37 -5.23 -15.20
N SER A 256 -11.70 -5.17 -15.25
CA SER A 256 -12.50 -4.16 -14.57
C SER A 256 -13.13 -4.73 -13.31
N TYR A 257 -13.25 -3.91 -12.27
CA TYR A 257 -14.02 -4.27 -11.07
C TYR A 257 -15.46 -4.64 -11.43
N GLU A 258 -16.04 -3.96 -12.41
CA GLU A 258 -17.41 -4.13 -12.84
C GLU A 258 -17.65 -5.47 -13.57
N GLU A 259 -16.72 -5.94 -14.41
CA GLU A 259 -16.84 -7.28 -15.00
C GLU A 259 -16.74 -8.37 -13.93
N MET A 260 -15.83 -8.21 -12.96
CA MET A 260 -15.70 -9.14 -11.84
C MET A 260 -16.96 -9.20 -11.00
N LYS A 261 -17.64 -8.05 -10.80
CA LYS A 261 -18.88 -7.97 -10.01
C LYS A 261 -20.08 -8.62 -10.69
N LYS A 262 -20.12 -8.63 -12.02
CA LYS A 262 -21.26 -9.17 -12.77
C LYS A 262 -21.10 -10.65 -13.07
N ASP A 263 -19.88 -11.08 -13.40
CA ASP A 263 -19.56 -12.50 -13.56
C ASP A 263 -18.18 -12.80 -12.96
N LEU A 264 -18.21 -13.14 -11.67
CA LEU A 264 -17.02 -13.49 -10.91
C LEU A 264 -16.39 -14.79 -11.42
N ARG A 265 -17.19 -15.81 -11.76
CA ARG A 265 -16.67 -17.11 -12.23
C ARG A 265 -15.87 -16.96 -13.51
N SER A 266 -16.41 -16.24 -14.50
CA SER A 266 -15.69 -15.99 -15.75
C SER A 266 -14.42 -15.17 -15.52
N SER A 267 -14.45 -14.21 -14.60
CA SER A 267 -13.27 -13.41 -14.26
C SER A 267 -12.18 -14.25 -13.58
N VAL A 268 -12.56 -15.13 -12.64
CA VAL A 268 -11.64 -16.09 -12.02
C VAL A 268 -11.03 -17.02 -13.08
N LEU A 269 -11.84 -17.51 -14.03
CA LEU A 269 -11.36 -18.34 -15.13
C LEU A 269 -10.34 -17.60 -16.02
N LYS A 270 -10.57 -16.32 -16.34
CA LYS A 270 -9.60 -15.48 -17.07
C LYS A 270 -8.27 -15.38 -16.32
N ILE A 271 -8.32 -15.15 -15.00
CA ILE A 271 -7.14 -15.09 -14.14
C ILE A 271 -6.41 -16.45 -14.14
N CYS A 272 -7.12 -17.56 -13.94
CA CYS A 272 -6.55 -18.90 -13.98
C CYS A 272 -5.82 -19.18 -15.31
N ASN A 273 -6.46 -18.87 -16.44
CA ASN A 273 -5.87 -19.06 -17.76
C ASN A 273 -4.61 -18.22 -17.95
N PHE A 274 -4.64 -16.95 -17.55
CA PHE A 274 -3.48 -16.06 -17.61
C PHE A 274 -2.33 -16.53 -16.70
N LEU A 275 -2.65 -16.99 -15.50
CA LEU A 275 -1.67 -17.54 -14.56
C LEU A 275 -1.17 -18.94 -14.96
N GLY A 276 -1.84 -19.64 -15.88
CA GLY A 276 -1.52 -21.02 -16.24
C GLY A 276 -1.90 -22.01 -15.14
N LYS A 277 -2.92 -21.68 -14.34
CA LYS A 277 -3.44 -22.53 -13.25
C LYS A 277 -4.73 -23.18 -13.69
N LYS A 278 -4.90 -24.46 -13.34
CA LYS A 278 -6.14 -25.21 -13.56
C LYS A 278 -6.76 -25.51 -12.21
N LEU A 279 -8.04 -25.19 -12.08
CA LEU A 279 -8.86 -25.56 -10.94
C LEU A 279 -9.86 -26.61 -11.40
N THR A 280 -10.18 -27.56 -10.55
CA THR A 280 -11.37 -28.42 -10.70
C THR A 280 -12.64 -27.57 -10.53
N GLU A 281 -13.79 -28.10 -10.95
CA GLU A 281 -15.07 -27.39 -10.80
C GLU A 281 -15.36 -27.05 -9.32
N LYS A 282 -15.08 -27.99 -8.40
CA LYS A 282 -15.24 -27.75 -6.96
C LYS A 282 -14.34 -26.63 -6.47
N GLU A 283 -13.06 -26.64 -6.86
CA GLU A 283 -12.13 -25.59 -6.47
C GLU A 283 -12.52 -24.23 -7.04
N MET A 284 -13.04 -24.19 -8.27
CA MET A 284 -13.60 -22.98 -8.88
C MET A 284 -14.80 -22.46 -8.08
N ASP A 285 -15.74 -23.33 -7.71
CA ASP A 285 -16.88 -22.99 -6.88
C ASP A 285 -16.44 -22.42 -5.52
N ASP A 286 -15.45 -23.06 -4.89
CA ASP A 286 -14.85 -22.62 -3.63
C ASP A 286 -14.20 -21.23 -3.74
N VAL A 287 -13.46 -20.97 -4.82
CA VAL A 287 -12.85 -19.65 -5.06
C VAL A 287 -13.93 -18.59 -5.22
N VAL A 288 -14.95 -18.84 -6.06
CA VAL A 288 -16.02 -17.88 -6.33
C VAL A 288 -16.82 -17.56 -5.07
N ASP A 289 -17.21 -18.58 -4.30
CA ASP A 289 -17.95 -18.41 -3.05
C ASP A 289 -17.14 -17.60 -2.03
N LYS A 290 -15.90 -18.02 -1.74
CA LYS A 290 -15.04 -17.36 -0.74
C LYS A 290 -14.59 -15.96 -1.16
N ALA A 291 -14.60 -15.66 -2.46
CA ALA A 291 -14.32 -14.33 -2.98
C ALA A 291 -15.55 -13.42 -3.01
N THR A 292 -16.74 -13.84 -2.57
CA THR A 292 -17.88 -12.92 -2.45
C THR A 292 -17.60 -11.83 -1.40
N PHE A 293 -18.22 -10.66 -1.58
CA PHE A 293 -18.04 -9.53 -0.67
C PHE A 293 -18.42 -9.89 0.79
N ASP A 294 -19.53 -10.61 0.96
CA ASP A 294 -20.03 -10.97 2.29
C ASP A 294 -19.10 -11.96 3.00
N ASN A 295 -18.61 -12.98 2.28
CA ASN A 295 -17.63 -13.92 2.83
C ASN A 295 -16.30 -13.24 3.14
N MET A 296 -15.82 -12.35 2.27
CA MET A 296 -14.62 -11.55 2.55
C MET A 296 -14.78 -10.62 3.76
N LYS A 297 -15.99 -10.09 4.00
CA LYS A 297 -16.24 -9.16 5.11
C LYS A 297 -16.08 -9.84 6.46
N VAL A 298 -16.43 -11.11 6.57
CA VAL A 298 -16.32 -11.90 7.82
C VAL A 298 -14.98 -12.64 7.96
N ASP A 299 -14.25 -12.87 6.87
CA ASP A 299 -12.93 -13.50 6.93
C ASP A 299 -11.86 -12.51 7.44
N SER A 300 -11.35 -12.76 8.66
CA SER A 300 -10.32 -11.93 9.28
C SER A 300 -9.01 -11.91 8.50
N ARG A 301 -8.74 -12.91 7.66
CA ARG A 301 -7.54 -12.94 6.80
C ARG A 301 -7.67 -11.94 5.64
N ALA A 302 -8.89 -11.55 5.28
CA ALA A 302 -9.20 -10.78 4.06
C ALA A 302 -9.82 -9.40 4.32
N ASN A 303 -10.44 -9.16 5.47
CA ASN A 303 -11.20 -7.93 5.75
C ASN A 303 -10.35 -6.74 6.25
N TYR A 304 -9.04 -6.91 6.40
CA TYR A 304 -8.07 -5.89 6.84
C TYR A 304 -8.28 -5.36 8.27
N THR A 305 -9.11 -6.02 9.10
CA THR A 305 -9.30 -5.64 10.51
C THR A 305 -8.08 -5.88 11.40
N PHE A 306 -7.10 -6.66 10.92
CA PHE A 306 -5.81 -6.88 11.58
C PHE A 306 -4.85 -5.68 11.49
N MET A 307 -5.16 -4.68 10.67
CA MET A 307 -4.30 -3.51 10.52
C MET A 307 -4.28 -2.68 11.82
N PRO A 308 -3.10 -2.13 12.21
CA PRO A 308 -3.02 -1.24 13.36
C PRO A 308 -3.98 -0.03 13.26
N PRO A 309 -4.64 0.39 14.36
CA PRO A 309 -5.62 1.48 14.34
C PRO A 309 -5.09 2.85 13.91
N ASP A 310 -3.79 3.08 14.03
CA ASP A 310 -3.07 4.26 13.53
C ASP A 310 -2.94 4.27 12.01
N ILE A 311 -3.05 3.10 11.35
CA ILE A 311 -3.09 2.96 9.89
C ILE A 311 -4.53 2.88 9.38
N VAL A 312 -5.36 2.02 9.99
CA VAL A 312 -6.78 1.83 9.65
C VAL A 312 -7.63 1.80 10.94
N ASP A 313 -8.36 2.87 11.20
CA ASP A 313 -9.25 3.01 12.35
C ASP A 313 -10.64 2.42 12.06
N CYS A 314 -10.79 1.11 12.24
CA CYS A 314 -12.04 0.39 12.01
C CYS A 314 -13.20 0.84 12.92
N ARG A 315 -12.95 1.65 13.98
CA ARG A 315 -14.00 2.24 14.81
C ARG A 315 -14.76 3.35 14.10
N LYS A 316 -14.16 3.95 13.05
CA LYS A 316 -14.75 5.02 12.24
C LYS A 316 -15.47 4.51 10.99
N GLY A 317 -15.36 3.22 10.70
CA GLY A 317 -16.02 2.56 9.57
C GLY A 317 -15.22 1.38 9.02
N ASP A 318 -15.85 0.62 8.13
CA ASP A 318 -15.27 -0.61 7.57
C ASP A 318 -14.35 -0.33 6.38
N PHE A 319 -13.24 -1.07 6.29
CA PHE A 319 -12.39 -1.09 5.08
C PHE A 319 -13.18 -1.66 3.88
N LEU A 320 -13.86 -2.79 4.08
CA LEU A 320 -14.81 -3.39 3.14
C LEU A 320 -16.20 -2.74 3.34
N ARG A 321 -16.39 -1.59 2.68
CA ARG A 321 -17.54 -0.70 2.90
C ARG A 321 -18.86 -1.20 2.32
N LYS A 322 -19.00 -1.23 0.99
CA LYS A 322 -20.26 -1.60 0.28
C LYS A 322 -20.11 -2.62 -0.84
N GLY A 323 -18.94 -2.72 -1.49
CA GLY A 323 -18.70 -3.75 -2.51
C GLY A 323 -19.62 -3.72 -3.74
N THR A 324 -20.16 -2.55 -4.11
CA THR A 324 -21.16 -2.42 -5.21
C THR A 324 -20.69 -1.50 -6.35
N ILE A 325 -21.39 -1.55 -7.49
CA ILE A 325 -21.24 -0.64 -8.64
C ILE A 325 -22.28 0.48 -8.50
N GLY A 326 -21.91 1.71 -8.82
CA GLY A 326 -22.84 2.83 -8.94
C GLY A 326 -23.13 3.59 -7.64
N ASP A 327 -22.39 3.33 -6.56
CA ASP A 327 -22.60 4.00 -5.28
C ASP A 327 -22.28 5.51 -5.33
N TRP A 328 -21.53 5.94 -6.35
CA TRP A 328 -21.31 7.35 -6.64
C TRP A 328 -22.61 8.16 -6.77
N LYS A 329 -23.69 7.55 -7.26
CA LYS A 329 -25.02 8.18 -7.38
C LYS A 329 -25.65 8.57 -6.04
N ASN A 330 -25.24 7.92 -4.96
CA ASN A 330 -25.74 8.20 -3.60
C ASN A 330 -25.04 9.37 -2.92
N LEU A 331 -23.91 9.84 -3.46
CA LEU A 331 -23.11 10.89 -2.84
C LEU A 331 -22.97 12.13 -3.74
N MET A 332 -22.80 11.93 -5.05
CA MET A 332 -22.56 13.03 -5.99
C MET A 332 -23.85 13.75 -6.34
N THR A 333 -23.83 15.08 -6.26
CA THR A 333 -24.88 15.92 -6.85
C THR A 333 -24.77 15.94 -8.38
N VAL A 334 -25.84 16.35 -9.06
CA VAL A 334 -25.84 16.52 -10.53
C VAL A 334 -24.71 17.47 -10.97
N ALA A 335 -24.54 18.61 -10.29
CA ALA A 335 -23.50 19.58 -10.61
C ALA A 335 -22.08 19.02 -10.44
N GLN A 336 -21.83 18.23 -9.39
CA GLN A 336 -20.54 17.55 -9.18
C GLN A 336 -20.30 16.48 -10.26
N ASN A 337 -21.34 15.74 -10.65
CA ASN A 337 -21.26 14.76 -11.72
C ASN A 337 -20.89 15.43 -13.07
N GLU A 338 -21.57 16.52 -13.42
CA GLU A 338 -21.24 17.28 -14.64
C GLU A 338 -19.84 17.88 -14.59
N ARG A 339 -19.39 18.35 -13.42
CA ARG A 339 -18.02 18.83 -13.20
C ARG A 339 -17.00 17.72 -13.45
N PHE A 340 -17.25 16.53 -12.92
CA PHE A 340 -16.42 15.36 -13.15
C PHE A 340 -16.36 15.02 -14.66
N ASP A 341 -17.51 14.93 -15.31
CA ASP A 341 -17.61 14.56 -16.72
C ASP A 341 -16.85 15.56 -17.62
N ARG A 342 -16.89 16.86 -17.32
CA ARG A 342 -16.11 17.88 -18.05
C ARG A 342 -14.59 17.63 -18.00
N VAL A 343 -14.07 17.05 -16.93
CA VAL A 343 -12.63 16.81 -16.76
C VAL A 343 -12.22 15.46 -17.35
N PHE A 344 -13.07 14.44 -17.24
CA PHE A 344 -12.70 13.06 -17.55
C PHE A 344 -13.18 12.57 -18.91
N LYS A 345 -14.34 13.03 -19.40
CA LYS A 345 -15.06 12.41 -20.52
C LYS A 345 -14.21 12.25 -21.78
N GLU A 346 -13.59 13.33 -22.26
CA GLU A 346 -12.83 13.31 -23.52
C GLU A 346 -11.65 12.33 -23.48
N ARG A 347 -10.96 12.25 -22.33
CA ARG A 347 -9.82 11.35 -22.14
C ARG A 347 -10.27 9.90 -21.98
N MET A 348 -11.36 9.68 -21.24
CA MET A 348 -11.95 8.35 -21.09
C MET A 348 -12.46 7.77 -22.40
N GLU A 349 -13.06 8.58 -23.28
CA GLU A 349 -13.55 8.14 -24.60
C GLU A 349 -12.42 7.66 -25.54
N LYS A 350 -11.17 8.06 -25.27
CA LYS A 350 -9.98 7.60 -26.03
C LYS A 350 -9.44 6.25 -25.54
N LEU A 351 -9.86 5.78 -24.37
CA LEU A 351 -9.50 4.46 -23.88
C LEU A 351 -10.34 3.40 -24.59
N PRO A 352 -9.81 2.19 -24.86
CA PRO A 352 -10.59 1.10 -25.48
C PRO A 352 -11.58 0.44 -24.50
N PHE A 353 -11.67 0.97 -23.28
CA PHE A 353 -12.42 0.37 -22.19
C PHE A 353 -13.83 0.91 -22.19
N LYS A 354 -14.80 -0.01 -22.18
CA LYS A 354 -16.19 0.35 -21.91
C LYS A 354 -16.40 0.33 -20.40
N PHE A 355 -16.51 1.51 -19.82
CA PHE A 355 -16.79 1.66 -18.39
C PHE A 355 -18.26 1.40 -18.11
N CYS A 356 -18.51 0.59 -17.09
CA CYS A 356 -19.84 0.36 -16.55
C CYS A 356 -20.10 1.35 -15.40
N TRP A 357 -21.24 2.04 -15.43
CA TRP A 357 -21.60 3.09 -14.48
C TRP A 357 -22.70 2.68 -13.51
N ASP A 358 -23.43 1.60 -13.82
CA ASP A 358 -24.51 1.04 -13.02
C ASP A 358 -24.46 -0.49 -13.00
N ILE A 359 -24.91 -1.09 -11.89
CA ILE A 359 -24.98 -2.55 -11.76
C ILE A 359 -25.93 -3.19 -12.79
N GLN A 360 -26.92 -2.45 -13.29
CA GLN A 360 -27.88 -2.92 -14.28
C GLN A 360 -27.39 -2.84 -15.73
N GLU A 361 -26.31 -2.10 -16.01
CA GLU A 361 -25.72 -2.09 -17.34
C GLU A 361 -25.02 -3.44 -17.59
N ASP A 362 -24.95 -3.94 -18.83
CA ASP A 362 -24.15 -5.13 -19.14
C ASP A 362 -22.67 -4.75 -19.34
N PRO A 363 -21.70 -5.52 -18.82
CA PRO A 363 -20.29 -5.27 -19.07
C PRO A 363 -20.02 -5.67 -20.52
N GLN A 364 -19.63 -4.72 -21.34
CA GLN A 364 -19.25 -5.03 -22.70
C GLN A 364 -17.79 -5.53 -22.69
N PRO A 365 -17.45 -6.62 -23.40
CA PRO A 365 -16.10 -7.14 -23.42
C PRO A 365 -15.12 -6.04 -23.85
N ILE A 366 -13.95 -6.00 -23.20
CA ILE A 366 -12.83 -5.16 -23.65
C ILE A 366 -12.58 -5.57 -25.10
N SER A 367 -12.65 -4.61 -26.04
CA SER A 367 -12.37 -4.92 -27.44
C SER A 367 -10.92 -5.38 -27.53
N SER A 368 -10.71 -6.69 -27.66
CA SER A 368 -9.47 -7.20 -28.21
C SER A 368 -9.42 -6.65 -29.63
N SER A 369 -8.56 -5.69 -29.89
CA SER A 369 -8.01 -5.53 -31.24
C SER A 369 -7.24 -6.82 -31.49
N ALA A 370 -7.94 -7.84 -31.98
CA ALA A 370 -7.33 -8.92 -32.71
C ALA A 370 -6.80 -8.28 -34.00
N GLU A 371 -5.61 -7.69 -33.92
CA GLU A 371 -4.75 -7.65 -35.08
C GLU A 371 -4.24 -9.08 -35.25
N GLU A 372 -4.82 -9.73 -36.26
CA GLU A 372 -4.33 -10.92 -36.90
C GLU A 372 -2.83 -10.75 -37.19
N ASN A 373 -1.97 -11.37 -36.38
CA ASN A 373 -0.62 -11.71 -36.83
C ASN A 373 -0.73 -12.95 -37.73
N ASN A 374 -1.19 -12.70 -38.96
CA ASN A 374 -0.90 -13.53 -40.13
C ASN A 374 0.33 -12.91 -40.80
N VAL A 375 1.53 -13.38 -40.44
CA VAL A 375 2.68 -13.74 -41.31
C VAL A 375 3.64 -14.58 -40.49
#